data_AF-A0A933EDX5-F1
#
_entry.id   AF-A0A933EDX5-F1
#
_cell.length_a   1.000
_cell.length_b   1.000
_cell.length_c   1.000
_cell.angle_alpha   90.00
_cell.angle_beta   90.00
_cell.angle_gamma   90.00
#
_symmetry.space_group_name_H-M   'P 1'
#
loop_
_entity.id
_entity.type
_entity.pdbx_description
1 polymer ?
#
loop_
_entity_poly.entity_id
_entity_poly.type
_entity_poly.pdbx_seq_one_letter_code
_entity_poly.pdbx_strand_id
1 'polypeptide(L)' 'MYTDLTTFCIAQGRTIREAMALMDTNRYGIVLVVDGERRLVATVTDGDIR' A
#
# COMPACT_ATOMS: atom_id res chain seq x y z
N MET A 1 19.38 -5.75 -7.79
CA MET A 1 18.67 -4.54 -7.31
C MET A 1 17.55 -5.03 -6.41
N TYR A 2 17.48 -4.55 -5.16
CA TYR A 2 16.44 -4.93 -4.22
C TYR A 2 15.60 -3.71 -3.90
N THR A 3 14.28 -3.88 -3.81
CA THR A 3 13.35 -2.81 -3.44
C THR A 3 12.93 -3.02 -2.00
N ASP A 4 12.96 -1.96 -1.20
CA ASP A 4 12.41 -1.99 0.14
C ASP A 4 10.87 -1.98 0.08
N LEU A 5 10.25 -3.13 0.33
CA LEU A 5 8.79 -3.25 0.31
C LEU A 5 8.10 -2.54 1.47
N THR A 6 8.84 -2.13 2.51
CA THR A 6 8.22 -1.44 3.65
C THR A 6 7.62 -0.09 3.27
N THR A 7 8.13 0.55 2.20
CA THR A 7 7.59 1.81 1.66
C THR A 7 6.31 1.62 0.84
N PHE A 8 5.81 0.40 0.73
CA PHE A 8 4.56 0.07 0.04
C PHE A 8 3.48 -0.37 1.02
N CYS A 9 3.83 -0.61 2.29
CA CYS A 9 2.92 -1.21 3.26
C CYS A 9 2.05 -0.18 3.99
N ILE A 10 0.76 -0.47 4.10
CA ILE A 10 -0.18 0.25 4.96
C ILE A 10 -0.91 -0.75 5.87
N ALA A 11 -1.21 -0.34 7.10
CA ALA A 11 -1.97 -1.19 8.02
C ALA A 11 -3.42 -1.35 7.58
N GLN A 12 -4.01 -2.52 7.85
CA GLN A 12 -5.44 -2.74 7.70
C GLN A 12 -6.24 -1.71 8.53
N GLY A 13 -7.35 -1.21 7.96
CA GLY A 13 -8.21 -0.19 8.60
C GLY A 13 -7.79 1.26 8.36
N ARG A 14 -6.69 1.49 7.64
CA ARG A 14 -6.33 2.83 7.13
C ARG A 14 -7.26 3.26 6.00
N THR A 15 -7.32 4.56 5.78
CA THR A 15 -8.23 5.18 4.83
C THR A 15 -7.70 5.08 3.39
N ILE A 16 -8.60 5.14 2.41
CA ILE A 16 -8.25 5.26 0.98
C ILE A 16 -7.33 6.47 0.73
N ARG A 17 -7.57 7.60 1.41
CA ARG A 17 -6.73 8.80 1.29
C ARG A 17 -5.27 8.54 1.69
N GLU A 18 -5.05 7.81 2.77
CA GLU A 18 -3.70 7.43 3.21
C GLU A 18 -3.05 6.46 2.22
N ALA A 19 -3.82 5.53 1.65
CA ALA A 19 -3.33 4.64 0.60
C ALA A 19 -2.93 5.42 -0.67
N MET A 20 -3.74 6.38 -1.12
CA MET A 20 -3.40 7.24 -2.27
C MET A 20 -2.11 8.05 -2.03
N ALA A 21 -1.96 8.64 -0.84
CA ALA A 21 -0.74 9.38 -0.49
C ALA A 21 0.52 8.49 -0.54
N LEU A 22 0.38 7.21 -0.16
CA LEU A 22 1.47 6.24 -0.24
C LEU A 22 1.78 5.83 -1.69
N MET A 23 0.75 5.66 -2.55
CA MET A 23 0.94 5.42 -3.99
C MET A 23 1.69 6.57 -4.67
N ASP A 24 1.31 7.82 -4.37
CA ASP A 24 1.99 9.01 -4.89
C ASP A 24 3.46 9.05 -4.47
N THR A 25 3.73 8.65 -3.22
CA THR A 25 5.08 8.64 -2.65
C THR A 25 5.93 7.54 -3.26
N ASN A 26 5.39 6.32 -3.42
CA ASN A 26 6.13 5.19 -3.95
C ASN A 26 6.27 5.21 -5.47
N ARG A 27 5.36 5.88 -6.20
CA ARG A 27 5.32 6.01 -7.67
C ARG A 27 5.13 4.69 -8.43
N TYR A 28 4.58 3.68 -7.78
CA TYR A 28 4.26 2.39 -8.38
C TYR A 28 2.75 2.14 -8.53
N GLY A 29 1.90 3.05 -8.05
CA GLY A 29 0.44 2.94 -8.19
C GLY A 29 -0.16 1.75 -7.45
N ILE A 30 0.56 1.21 -6.45
CA ILE A 30 0.16 0.08 -5.64
C ILE A 30 0.51 0.28 -4.17
N VAL A 31 -0.34 -0.22 -3.29
CA VAL A 31 -0.13 -0.31 -1.84
C VAL A 31 -0.45 -1.72 -1.37
N LEU A 32 0.39 -2.21 -0.46
CA LEU A 32 0.29 -3.51 0.18
C LEU A 32 -0.40 -3.34 1.54
N VAL A 33 -1.59 -3.91 1.71
CA VAL A 33 -2.29 -3.87 3.00
C VAL A 33 -1.80 -5.02 3.87
N VAL A 34 -1.33 -4.71 5.08
CA VAL A 34 -0.79 -5.70 6.02
C VAL A 34 -1.56 -5.73 7.34
N ASP A 35 -1.60 -6.90 7.97
CA ASP A 35 -2.14 -7.07 9.32
C ASP A 35 -1.12 -6.67 10.43
N GLY A 36 -1.50 -6.85 11.69
CA GLY A 36 -0.66 -6.55 12.85
C GLY A 36 0.60 -7.41 12.98
N GLU A 37 0.66 -8.56 12.30
CA GLU A 37 1.84 -9.44 12.23
C GLU A 37 2.65 -9.19 10.94
N ARG A 38 2.36 -8.10 10.21
CA ARG A 38 2.96 -7.72 8.93
C ARG A 38 2.77 -8.74 7.81
N ARG A 39 1.71 -9.57 7.87
CA ARG A 39 1.34 -10.44 6.76
C ARG A 39 0.55 -9.64 5.74
N LEU A 40 0.84 -9.86 4.45
CA LEU A 40 0.08 -9.27 3.36
C LEU A 40 -1.34 -9.86 3.36
N VAL A 41 -2.35 -9.00 3.45
CA VAL A 41 -3.76 -9.41 3.46
C VAL A 41 -4.52 -8.95 2.22
N ALA A 42 -4.08 -7.87 1.58
CA ALA A 42 -4.68 -7.37 0.34
C ALA A 42 -3.71 -6.44 -0.41
N THR A 43 -4.07 -6.12 -1.65
CA THR A 43 -3.44 -5.08 -2.46
C THR A 43 -4.48 -4.06 -2.88
N VAL A 44 -4.09 -2.80 -2.96
CA VAL A 44 -4.91 -1.73 -3.54
C VAL A 44 -4.09 -1.08 -4.63
N THR A 45 -4.69 -0.82 -5.79
CA THR A 45 -4.05 -0.20 -6.95
C THR A 45 -4.79 1.06 -7.37
N ASP A 46 -4.15 1.88 -8.21
CA ASP A 46 -4.79 3.02 -8.89
C ASP A 46 -6.10 2.63 -9.59
N GLY A 47 -6.18 1.42 -10.13
CA GLY A 47 -7.36 0.92 -10.84
C GLY A 47 -8.54 0.61 -9.92
N ASP A 48 -8.31 0.32 -8.64
CA ASP A 48 -9.38 0.09 -7.66
C ASP A 48 -10.02 1.41 -7.19
N ILE A 49 -9.34 2.54 -7.39
CA ILE A 49 -9.75 3.87 -6.91
C ILE A 49 -10.46 4.70 -8.00
N ARG A 50 -10.13 4.48 -9.28
CA ARG A 50 -10.62 5.29 -10.41
C ARG A 50 -11.91 4.79 -11.02
#